data_AF-A0A5P0JIM4-F1
#
_entry.id   AF-A0A5P0JIM4-F1
#
_cell.length_a   1.000
_cell.length_b   1.000
_cell.length_c   1.000
_cell.angle_alpha   90.00
_cell.angle_beta   90.00
_cell.angle_gamma   90.00
#
_symmetry.space_group_name_H-M   'P 1'
#
loop_
_entity.id
_entity.type
_entity.pdbx_description
1 polymer ?
#
loop_
_entity_poly.entity_id
_entity_poly.type
_entity_poly.pdbx_seq_one_letter_code
_entity_poly.pdbx_strand_id
1 'polypeptide(L)' 'MATPHINAEMGDFADVVLMPGDPLRAKY' A
#
# COMPACT_ATOMS: atom_id res chain seq x y z
N MET A 1 -11.85 -6.79 1.06
CA MET A 1 -12.05 -7.14 -0.34
C MET A 1 -10.83 -6.65 -1.09
N ALA A 2 -9.96 -7.56 -1.50
CA ALA A 2 -8.81 -7.23 -2.32
C ALA A 2 -9.23 -6.59 -3.66
N THR A 3 -8.38 -5.71 -4.18
CA THR A 3 -8.53 -5.12 -5.52
C THR A 3 -7.68 -5.90 -6.52
N PRO A 4 -7.83 -5.69 -7.85
CA PRO A 4 -7.05 -6.42 -8.85
C PRO A 4 -5.52 -6.29 -8.73
N HIS A 5 -5.02 -5.28 -8.02
CA HIS A 5 -3.58 -4.98 -7.93
C HIS A 5 -3.05 -4.96 -6.49
N ILE A 6 -3.93 -4.89 -5.49
CA ILE A 6 -3.54 -4.75 -4.09
C ILE A 6 -4.35 -5.75 -3.28
N ASN A 7 -3.64 -6.73 -2.72
CA ASN A 7 -4.19 -7.77 -1.86
C ASN A 7 -4.18 -7.32 -0.39
N ALA A 8 -5.03 -6.35 -0.07
CA ALA A 8 -5.21 -5.83 1.28
C ALA A 8 -6.70 -5.65 1.58
N GLU A 9 -7.04 -5.68 2.85
CA GLU A 9 -8.38 -5.46 3.38
C GLU A 9 -8.59 -3.99 3.77
N MET A 10 -9.85 -3.62 3.99
CA MET A 10 -10.19 -2.26 4.43
C MET A 10 -9.69 -2.06 5.86
N GLY A 11 -8.85 -1.05 6.06
CA GLY A 11 -8.20 -0.77 7.35
C GLY A 11 -6.75 -1.24 7.46
N ASP A 12 -6.23 -1.99 6.47
CA ASP A 12 -4.80 -2.35 6.42
C ASP A 12 -3.90 -1.15 6.09
N PHE A 13 -4.48 -0.10 5.49
CA PHE A 13 -3.82 1.17 5.23
C PHE A 13 -4.23 2.22 6.27
N ALA A 14 -3.27 3.06 6.67
CA ALA A 14 -3.54 4.25 7.46
C ALA A 14 -4.24 5.34 6.62
N ASP A 15 -4.82 6.34 7.29
CA ASP A 15 -5.51 7.47 6.63
C ASP A 15 -4.60 8.27 5.69
N VAL A 16 -3.28 8.25 5.94
CA VAL A 16 -2.27 8.92 5.11
C VAL A 16 -1.12 7.94 4.84
N VAL A 17 -0.82 7.71 3.57
CA VAL A 17 0.24 6.80 3.09
C VAL A 17 1.14 7.52 2.10
N LEU A 18 2.46 7.41 2.27
CA LEU A 18 3.43 7.90 1.29
C LEU A 18 3.69 6.81 0.24
N MET A 19 3.60 7.18 -1.04
CA MET A 19 3.76 6.24 -2.17
C MET A 19 4.96 6.63 -3.05
N PRO A 20 6.20 6.20 -2.70
CA PRO A 20 7.35 6.37 -3.59
C PRO A 20 7.23 5.44 -4.80
N GLY A 21 7.80 5.84 -5.94
CA GLY A 21 7.71 5.05 -7.18
C GLY A 21 8.52 3.75 -7.19
N ASP A 22 9.55 3.63 -6.34
CA ASP A 22 10.34 2.41 -6.19
C ASP A 22 9.86 1.60 -4.96
N PRO A 23 9.42 0.34 -5.12
CA PRO A 23 9.02 -0.52 -4.00
C PRO A 23 10.13 -0.76 -2.98
N LEU A 24 11.40 -0.77 -3.39
CA LEU A 24 12.52 -0.91 -2.47
C LEU A 24 12.65 0.33 -1.58
N ARG A 25 12.37 1.51 -2.12
CA ARG A 25 12.30 2.75 -1.33
C ARG A 25 11.10 2.78 -0.39
N ALA A 26 10.00 2.11 -0.69
CA ALA A 26 8.88 1.98 0.26
C ALA A 26 9.23 1.05 1.43
N LYS A 27 10.18 0.13 1.24
CA LYS A 27 10.57 -0.89 2.23
C LYS A 27 11.60 -0.39 3.26
N TYR A 28 12.45 0.57 2.88
CA TYR A 28 13.55 1.10 3.69
C TYR A 28 13.32 2.57 4.05
#